data_AF-A0A2W4TLA3-F1
#
_entry.id   AF-A0A2W4TLA3-F1
#
_cell.length_a   1.000
_cell.length_b   1.000
_cell.length_c   1.000
_cell.angle_alpha   90.00
_cell.angle_beta   90.00
_cell.angle_gamma   90.00
#
_symmetry.space_group_name_H-M   'P 1'
#
loop_
_entity.id
_entity.type
_entity.pdbx_description
1 polymer ?
#
loop_
_entity_poly.entity_id
_entity_poly.type
_entity_poly.pdbx_seq_one_letter_code
_entity_poly.pdbx_strand_id
1 'polypeptide(L)'
;MSEPNAAPDPAPPASGPPSAAPGAAGTVSADTQAVIDAAKAAAGSYVGGFTVLRRLFASEVSLARDALVRALIHLLVTTVMLGTAYLLLTALLVAGLRASGVPWSLALGVPLLVSLAVAVSGILRARKLLRYADFDATRRQIKHVFKVSSQEDTPL
;
A
#
# COMPACT_ATOMS: atom_id res chain seq x y z
N MET A 1 24.55 9.88 -73.58
CA MET A 1 24.02 11.26 -73.55
C MET A 1 23.72 11.57 -72.10
N SER A 2 24.71 12.06 -71.35
CA SER A 2 25.04 13.49 -71.15
C SER A 2 24.43 13.95 -69.83
N GLU A 3 25.23 13.97 -68.76
CA GLU A 3 25.06 14.97 -67.70
C GLU A 3 25.44 16.36 -68.26
N PRO A 4 24.87 17.45 -67.72
CA PRO A 4 25.63 18.23 -66.73
C PRO A 4 24.79 18.96 -65.64
N ASN A 5 25.25 18.83 -64.39
CA ASN A 5 25.77 19.88 -63.48
C ASN A 5 25.05 21.25 -63.32
N ALA A 6 24.90 21.66 -62.04
CA ALA A 6 24.95 23.02 -61.43
C ALA A 6 23.70 23.29 -60.55
N ALA A 7 23.76 23.79 -59.32
CA ALA A 7 24.81 24.22 -58.39
C ALA A 7 24.17 24.26 -56.97
N PRO A 8 24.96 24.26 -55.87
CA PRO A 8 24.42 24.46 -54.53
C PRO A 8 24.16 25.95 -54.27
N ASP A 9 22.97 26.29 -53.78
CA ASP A 9 22.66 27.66 -53.37
C ASP A 9 23.46 28.07 -52.12
N PRO A 10 23.86 29.36 -52.03
CA PRO A 10 24.77 29.85 -51.00
C PRO A 10 24.06 30.06 -49.65
N ALA A 11 24.68 29.59 -48.57
CA ALA A 11 24.34 30.02 -47.22
C ALA A 11 25.13 31.30 -46.86
N PRO A 12 24.47 32.38 -46.40
CA PRO A 12 25.10 33.42 -45.60
C PRO A 12 24.54 33.43 -44.16
N PRO A 13 25.20 34.09 -43.20
CA PRO A 13 26.64 34.28 -42.98
C PRO A 13 27.08 33.58 -41.68
N ALA A 14 28.39 33.62 -41.43
CA ALA A 14 29.01 33.21 -40.19
C ALA A 14 28.36 33.87 -38.96
N SER A 15 27.65 33.08 -38.16
CA SER A 15 27.45 33.36 -36.74
C SER A 15 28.56 32.64 -36.01
N GLY A 16 29.63 33.37 -35.68
CA GLY A 16 30.62 32.88 -34.72
C GLY A 16 29.91 32.42 -33.44
N PRO A 17 30.49 31.48 -32.68
CA PRO A 17 29.96 31.19 -31.35
C PRO A 17 29.84 32.52 -30.60
N PRO A 18 28.72 32.81 -29.89
CA PRO A 18 28.70 33.96 -29.01
C PRO A 18 29.89 33.78 -28.08
N SER A 19 30.89 34.66 -28.29
CA SER A 19 32.04 34.79 -27.42
C SER A 19 31.48 34.86 -26.01
N ALA A 20 31.72 33.80 -25.23
CA ALA A 20 31.37 33.77 -23.83
C ALA A 20 32.24 34.84 -23.17
N ALA A 21 31.74 36.08 -23.17
CA ALA A 21 32.34 37.18 -22.47
C ALA A 21 32.33 36.80 -20.98
N PRO A 22 33.49 36.58 -20.35
CA PRO A 22 33.55 36.30 -18.93
C PRO A 22 33.40 37.65 -18.23
N GLY A 23 32.16 38.07 -17.97
CA GLY A 23 31.94 39.44 -17.55
C GLY A 23 30.50 39.84 -17.28
N ALA A 24 29.74 39.00 -16.58
CA ALA A 24 28.62 39.46 -15.77
C ALA A 24 28.27 38.33 -14.81
N ALA A 25 29.05 38.19 -13.74
CA ALA A 25 28.45 37.68 -12.53
C ALA A 25 27.27 38.62 -12.25
N GLY A 26 26.04 38.14 -12.46
CA GLY A 26 24.87 38.85 -12.02
C GLY A 26 25.08 39.21 -10.55
N THR A 27 24.46 40.30 -10.08
CA THR A 27 24.46 40.54 -8.64
C THR A 27 24.02 39.25 -7.96
N VAL A 28 24.62 38.89 -6.81
CA VAL A 28 24.31 37.63 -6.12
C VAL A 28 22.78 37.44 -5.94
N SER A 29 22.03 38.54 -5.89
CA SER A 29 20.56 38.60 -5.93
C SER A 29 19.92 38.04 -7.21
N ALA A 30 20.46 38.29 -8.40
CA ALA A 30 19.95 37.79 -9.67
C ALA A 30 20.18 36.27 -9.80
N ASP A 31 21.34 35.78 -9.38
CA ASP A 31 21.64 34.35 -9.36
C ASP A 31 20.81 33.61 -8.31
N THR A 32 20.58 34.20 -7.13
CA THR A 32 19.65 33.62 -6.14
C THR A 32 18.22 33.57 -6.66
N GLN A 33 17.76 34.60 -7.38
CA GLN A 33 16.42 34.59 -7.96
C GLN A 33 16.27 33.50 -9.02
N ALA A 34 17.28 33.33 -9.88
CA ALA A 34 17.31 32.25 -10.88
C ALA A 34 17.30 30.85 -10.23
N VAL A 35 18.03 30.65 -9.12
CA VAL A 35 18.00 29.40 -8.35
C VAL A 35 16.63 29.17 -7.71
N ILE A 36 15.99 30.21 -7.17
CA ILE A 36 14.64 30.11 -6.58
C ILE A 36 13.60 29.76 -7.65
N ASP A 37 13.67 30.37 -8.83
CA ASP A 37 12.73 30.10 -9.91
C ASP A 37 12.93 28.70 -10.50
N ALA A 38 14.18 28.25 -10.62
CA ALA A 38 14.51 26.86 -10.97
C ALA A 38 13.99 25.87 -9.90
N ALA A 39 14.11 26.21 -8.62
CA ALA A 39 13.59 25.41 -7.52
C ALA A 39 12.05 25.35 -7.51
N LYS A 40 11.37 26.47 -7.81
CA LYS A 40 9.90 26.50 -7.96
C LYS A 40 9.43 25.69 -9.17
N ALA A 41 10.13 25.77 -10.29
CA ALA A 41 9.85 24.96 -11.47
C ALA A 41 10.06 23.46 -11.20
N ALA A 42 11.15 23.11 -10.50
CA ALA A 42 11.40 21.75 -10.05
C ALA A 42 10.32 21.26 -9.08
N ALA A 43 9.96 22.06 -8.06
CA ALA A 43 8.88 21.74 -7.12
C ALA A 43 7.53 21.53 -7.85
N GLY A 44 7.22 22.37 -8.85
CA GLY A 44 6.05 22.20 -9.70
C GLY A 44 6.05 20.87 -10.48
N SER A 45 7.22 20.43 -10.96
CA SER A 45 7.37 19.14 -11.64
C SER A 45 7.18 17.94 -10.71
N TYR A 46 7.61 18.03 -9.45
CA TYR A 46 7.39 17.00 -8.42
C TYR A 46 5.92 16.90 -7.99
N VAL A 47 5.20 18.03 -7.92
CA VAL A 47 3.76 18.06 -7.62
C VAL A 47 2.95 17.32 -8.69
N GLY A 48 3.33 17.48 -9.96
CA GLY A 48 2.76 16.71 -11.08
C GLY A 48 2.98 15.21 -10.93
N GLY A 49 4.21 14.79 -10.61
CA GLY A 49 4.56 13.39 -10.36
C GLY A 49 3.79 12.76 -9.19
N PHE A 50 3.62 13.49 -8.09
CA PHE A 50 2.86 13.03 -6.94
C PHE A 50 1.38 12.79 -7.25
N THR A 51 0.78 13.62 -8.10
CA THR A 51 -0.62 13.49 -8.51
C THR A 51 -0.86 12.20 -9.31
N VAL A 52 0.06 11.86 -10.20
CA VAL A 52 0.01 10.60 -10.98
C VAL A 52 0.19 9.39 -10.06
N LEU A 53 1.17 9.45 -9.14
CA LEU A 53 1.40 8.39 -8.16
C LEU A 53 0.17 8.15 -7.28
N ARG A 54 -0.46 9.23 -6.79
CA ARG A 54 -1.69 9.17 -5.98
C ARG A 54 -2.84 8.53 -6.75
N ARG A 55 -2.97 8.81 -8.05
CA ARG A 55 -4.02 8.22 -8.89
C ARG A 55 -3.79 6.73 -9.13
N LEU A 56 -2.54 6.32 -9.35
CA LEU A 56 -2.15 4.90 -9.43
C LEU A 56 -2.42 4.17 -8.12
N PHE A 57 -2.02 4.73 -6.98
CA PHE A 57 -2.33 4.18 -5.66
C PHE A 57 -3.85 4.07 -5.44
N ALA A 58 -4.63 5.07 -5.84
CA ALA A 58 -6.09 5.01 -5.73
C ALA A 58 -6.69 3.87 -6.60
N SER A 59 -6.13 3.61 -7.79
CA SER A 59 -6.56 2.47 -8.61
C SER A 59 -6.13 1.12 -8.04
N GLU A 60 -4.95 1.01 -7.44
CA GLU A 60 -4.54 -0.21 -6.75
C GLU A 60 -5.44 -0.50 -5.54
N VAL A 61 -5.82 0.54 -4.79
CA VAL A 61 -6.76 0.41 -3.66
C VAL A 61 -8.15 0.00 -4.14
N SER A 62 -8.63 0.53 -5.27
CA SER A 62 -9.95 0.15 -5.78
C SER A 62 -9.97 -1.30 -6.28
N LEU A 63 -8.90 -1.74 -6.94
CA LEU A 63 -8.73 -3.12 -7.40
C LEU A 63 -8.60 -4.09 -6.21
N ALA A 64 -7.79 -3.72 -5.21
CA ALA A 64 -7.64 -4.48 -3.97
C ALA A 64 -8.97 -4.59 -3.20
N ARG A 65 -9.80 -3.53 -3.20
CA ARG A 65 -11.10 -3.54 -2.53
C ARG A 65 -12.07 -4.55 -3.16
N ASP A 66 -12.18 -4.60 -4.49
CA ASP A 66 -13.06 -5.56 -5.16
C ASP A 66 -12.58 -7.01 -4.92
N ALA A 67 -11.28 -7.26 -5.07
CA ALA A 67 -10.68 -8.55 -4.80
C ALA A 67 -10.86 -8.98 -3.32
N LEU A 68 -10.70 -8.05 -2.38
CA LEU A 68 -10.86 -8.31 -0.95
C LEU A 68 -12.30 -8.69 -0.60
N VAL A 69 -13.31 -8.00 -1.15
CA VAL A 69 -14.71 -8.34 -0.91
C VAL A 69 -15.03 -9.74 -1.43
N ARG A 70 -14.60 -10.06 -2.66
CA ARG A 70 -14.79 -11.40 -3.23
C ARG A 70 -14.05 -12.47 -2.43
N ALA A 71 -12.84 -12.18 -1.96
CA ALA A 71 -12.07 -13.07 -1.09
C ALA A 71 -12.78 -13.30 0.26
N LEU A 72 -13.37 -12.26 0.87
CA LEU A 72 -14.12 -12.39 2.12
C LEU A 72 -15.37 -13.29 1.96
N ILE A 73 -16.08 -13.18 0.82
CA ILE A 73 -17.21 -14.06 0.52
C ILE A 73 -16.75 -15.52 0.45
N HIS A 74 -15.69 -15.79 -0.32
CA HIS A 74 -15.16 -17.15 -0.43
C HIS A 74 -14.59 -17.67 0.90
N LEU A 75 -13.94 -16.80 1.67
CA LEU A 75 -13.42 -17.14 3.00
C LEU A 75 -14.57 -17.52 3.95
N LEU A 76 -15.68 -16.79 3.93
CA LEU A 76 -16.87 -17.10 4.73
C LEU A 76 -17.45 -18.47 4.34
N VAL A 77 -17.68 -18.70 3.05
CA VAL A 77 -18.20 -19.98 2.53
C VAL A 77 -17.27 -21.13 2.91
N THR A 78 -15.96 -20.96 2.71
CA THR A 78 -14.94 -21.96 3.05
C THR A 78 -14.92 -22.22 4.55
N THR A 79 -15.08 -21.19 5.39
CA THR A 79 -15.12 -21.33 6.85
C THR A 79 -16.32 -22.15 7.31
N VAL A 80 -17.51 -21.89 6.75
CA VAL A 80 -18.71 -22.68 7.05
C VAL A 80 -18.52 -24.13 6.61
N MET A 81 -18.02 -24.35 5.40
CA MET A 81 -17.82 -25.70 4.87
C MET A 81 -16.74 -26.47 5.64
N LEU A 82 -15.68 -25.79 6.05
CA LEU A 82 -14.64 -26.36 6.91
C LEU A 82 -15.20 -26.75 8.29
N GLY A 83 -16.08 -25.93 8.87
CA GLY A 83 -16.80 -26.25 10.10
C GLY A 83 -17.66 -27.50 9.95
N THR A 84 -18.45 -27.60 8.88
CA THR A 84 -19.27 -28.79 8.57
C THR A 84 -18.40 -30.04 8.38
N ALA A 85 -17.32 -29.93 7.60
CA ALA A 85 -16.37 -31.02 7.37
C ALA A 85 -15.72 -31.49 8.68
N TYR A 86 -15.36 -30.56 9.58
CA TYR A 86 -14.81 -30.89 10.89
C TYR A 86 -15.79 -31.67 11.77
N LEU A 87 -17.07 -31.28 11.79
CA LEU A 87 -18.11 -32.00 12.53
C LEU A 87 -18.32 -33.42 11.98
N LEU A 88 -18.39 -33.58 10.66
CA LEU A 88 -18.51 -34.89 10.01
C LEU A 88 -17.27 -35.76 10.27
N LEU A 89 -16.08 -35.17 10.21
CA LEU A 89 -14.83 -35.86 10.54
C LEU A 89 -14.81 -36.33 12.00
N THR A 90 -15.26 -35.49 12.92
CA THR A 90 -15.36 -35.83 14.35
C THR A 90 -16.37 -36.96 14.57
N ALA A 91 -17.54 -36.89 13.93
CA ALA A 91 -18.54 -37.96 14.00
C ALA A 91 -17.99 -39.28 13.44
N LEU A 92 -17.29 -39.24 12.30
CA LEU A 92 -16.66 -40.40 11.69
C LEU A 92 -15.57 -41.01 12.60
N LEU A 93 -14.74 -40.17 13.23
CA LEU A 93 -13.74 -40.60 14.20
C LEU A 93 -14.40 -41.31 15.39
N VAL A 94 -15.45 -40.73 15.98
CA VAL A 94 -16.20 -41.33 17.09
C VAL A 94 -16.81 -42.66 16.66
N ALA A 95 -17.45 -42.73 15.49
CA ALA A 95 -18.02 -43.96 14.96
C ALA A 95 -16.96 -45.07 14.79
N GLY A 96 -15.77 -44.72 14.27
CA GLY A 96 -14.65 -45.66 14.13
C GLY A 96 -14.09 -46.16 15.47
N LEU A 97 -13.95 -45.26 16.46
CA LEU A 97 -13.57 -45.63 17.83
C LEU A 97 -14.61 -46.57 18.45
N ARG A 98 -15.90 -46.30 18.25
CA ARG A 98 -16.98 -47.15 18.76
C ARG A 98 -16.99 -48.53 18.08
N ALA A 99 -16.71 -48.60 16.77
CA ALA A 99 -16.64 -49.85 16.03
C ALA A 99 -15.47 -50.76 16.50
N SER A 100 -14.39 -50.18 17.03
CA SER A 100 -13.26 -50.93 17.59
C SER A 100 -13.45 -51.33 19.07
N GLY A 101 -14.62 -51.07 19.66
CA GLY A 101 -14.95 -51.47 21.03
C GLY A 101 -14.54 -50.46 22.12
N VAL A 102 -14.02 -49.28 21.74
CA VAL A 102 -13.62 -48.23 22.71
C VAL A 102 -14.84 -47.76 23.51
N PRO A 103 -14.73 -47.59 24.85
CA PRO A 103 -15.83 -47.11 25.67
C PRO A 103 -16.25 -45.69 25.28
N TRP A 104 -17.54 -45.40 25.46
CA TRP A 104 -18.16 -44.10 25.10
C TRP A 104 -17.40 -42.89 25.65
N SER A 105 -16.94 -42.95 26.90
CA SER A 105 -16.23 -41.86 27.55
C SER A 105 -14.93 -41.49 26.83
N LEU A 106 -14.17 -42.47 26.33
CA LEU A 106 -12.94 -42.21 25.57
C LEU A 106 -13.26 -41.77 24.14
N ALA A 107 -14.25 -42.39 23.50
CA ALA A 107 -14.65 -42.06 22.14
C ALA A 107 -15.09 -40.59 22.02
N LEU A 108 -15.75 -40.04 23.04
CA LEU A 108 -16.14 -38.62 23.11
C LEU A 108 -15.07 -37.72 23.74
N GLY A 109 -14.35 -38.23 24.73
CA GLY A 109 -13.34 -37.47 25.47
C GLY A 109 -12.16 -37.04 24.60
N VAL A 110 -11.71 -37.90 23.68
CA VAL A 110 -10.59 -37.58 22.78
C VAL A 110 -10.91 -36.38 21.87
N PRO A 111 -11.99 -36.39 21.06
CA PRO A 111 -12.35 -35.22 20.24
C PRO A 111 -12.65 -33.96 21.06
N LEU A 112 -13.21 -34.10 22.26
CA LEU A 112 -13.48 -32.98 23.16
C LEU A 112 -12.17 -32.29 23.57
N LEU A 113 -11.16 -33.05 24.01
CA LEU A 113 -9.86 -32.51 24.40
C LEU A 113 -9.14 -31.85 23.22
N VAL A 114 -9.19 -32.47 22.04
CA VAL A 114 -8.62 -31.88 20.81
C VAL A 114 -9.30 -30.56 20.48
N SER A 115 -10.63 -30.52 20.50
CA SER A 115 -11.40 -29.29 20.22
C SER A 115 -11.07 -28.18 21.22
N LEU A 116 -10.95 -28.53 22.51
CA LEU A 116 -10.58 -27.58 23.55
C LEU A 116 -9.17 -27.02 23.34
N ALA A 117 -8.20 -27.87 23.00
CA ALA A 117 -6.83 -27.44 22.74
C ALA A 117 -6.75 -26.48 21.54
N VAL A 118 -7.47 -26.78 20.46
CA VAL A 118 -7.56 -25.91 19.28
C VAL A 118 -8.24 -24.58 19.64
N ALA A 119 -9.34 -24.61 20.39
CA ALA A 119 -10.04 -23.40 20.83
C ALA A 119 -9.16 -22.48 21.69
N VAL A 120 -8.47 -23.04 22.69
CA VAL A 120 -7.53 -22.28 23.54
C VAL A 120 -6.40 -21.69 22.71
N SER A 121 -5.81 -22.48 21.79
CA SER A 121 -4.76 -22.00 20.89
C SER A 121 -5.25 -20.84 20.00
N GLY A 122 -6.48 -20.94 19.49
CA GLY A 122 -7.14 -19.90 18.72
C GLY A 122 -7.31 -18.60 19.53
N ILE A 123 -7.82 -18.69 20.76
CA ILE A 123 -7.98 -17.53 21.66
C ILE A 123 -6.62 -16.89 21.95
N LEU A 124 -5.59 -17.69 22.26
CA LEU A 124 -4.25 -17.17 22.52
C LEU A 124 -3.67 -16.47 21.29
N ARG A 125 -3.87 -17.03 20.09
CA ARG A 125 -3.38 -16.42 18.85
C ARG A 125 -4.14 -15.13 18.51
N ALA A 126 -5.46 -15.13 18.66
CA ALA A 126 -6.31 -13.96 18.47
C ALA A 126 -5.89 -12.82 19.42
N ARG A 127 -5.70 -13.11 20.71
CA ARG A 127 -5.20 -12.11 21.68
C ARG A 127 -3.84 -11.55 21.29
N LYS A 128 -2.91 -12.39 20.81
CA LYS A 128 -1.59 -11.93 20.34
C LYS A 128 -1.71 -11.01 19.12
N LEU A 129 -2.58 -11.34 18.17
CA LEU A 129 -2.79 -10.56 16.95
C LEU A 129 -3.52 -9.24 17.23
N LEU A 130 -4.52 -9.25 18.09
CA LEU A 130 -5.27 -8.05 18.48
C LEU A 130 -4.38 -6.98 19.11
N ARG A 131 -3.33 -7.38 19.84
CA ARG A 131 -2.35 -6.41 20.37
C ARG A 131 -1.64 -5.59 19.29
N TYR A 132 -1.48 -6.13 18.08
CA TYR A 132 -0.92 -5.38 16.96
C TYR A 132 -1.95 -4.53 16.23
N ALA A 133 -3.24 -4.83 16.42
CA ALA A 133 -4.35 -4.11 15.81
C ALA A 133 -4.87 -2.94 16.66
N ASP A 134 -4.32 -2.70 17.85
CA ASP A 134 -4.82 -1.69 18.79
C ASP A 134 -4.63 -0.24 18.30
N PHE A 135 -3.89 -0.03 17.20
CA PHE A 135 -3.62 1.27 16.58
C PHE A 135 -3.26 2.37 17.60
N ASP A 136 -2.62 2.01 18.71
CA ASP A 136 -2.48 2.90 19.86
C ASP A 136 -1.63 4.12 19.49
N ALA A 137 -0.65 3.93 18.59
CA ALA A 137 0.12 5.01 17.97
C ALA A 137 -0.75 5.94 17.10
N THR A 138 -1.62 5.40 16.26
CA THR A 138 -2.52 6.18 15.40
C THR A 138 -3.55 6.95 16.23
N ARG A 139 -4.07 6.33 17.30
CA ARG A 139 -5.01 6.96 18.25
C ARG A 139 -4.35 8.12 18.98
N ARG A 140 -3.09 7.97 19.40
CA ARG A 140 -2.27 9.04 19.98
C ARG A 140 -1.96 10.14 18.98
N GLN A 141 -1.59 9.79 17.73
CA GLN A 141 -1.31 10.77 16.67
C GLN A 141 -2.54 11.61 16.30
N ILE A 142 -3.71 11.00 16.13
CA ILE A 142 -4.96 11.73 15.87
C ILE A 142 -5.26 12.72 17.01
N LYS A 143 -5.05 12.29 18.26
CA LYS A 143 -5.25 13.15 19.44
C LYS A 143 -4.29 14.35 19.47
N HIS A 144 -3.05 14.20 19.01
CA HIS A 144 -2.10 15.31 18.89
C HIS A 144 -2.47 16.28 17.78
N VAL A 145 -2.87 15.77 16.60
CA VAL A 145 -3.30 16.62 15.48
C VAL A 145 -4.52 17.45 15.86
N PHE A 146 -5.52 16.84 16.50
CA PHE A 146 -6.74 17.54 16.92
C PHE A 146 -6.47 18.60 18.01
N LYS A 147 -5.49 18.35 18.89
CA LYS A 147 -5.07 19.33 19.91
C LYS A 147 -4.39 20.56 19.30
N VAL A 148 -3.58 20.37 18.26
CA VAL A 148 -2.91 21.49 17.57
C VAL A 148 -3.94 22.36 16.84
N SER A 149 -4.91 21.76 16.15
CA SER A 149 -5.99 22.52 15.49
C SER A 149 -6.84 23.33 16.47
N SER A 150 -7.13 22.81 17.66
CA SER A 150 -7.89 23.56 18.69
C SER A 150 -7.12 24.74 19.30
N GLN A 151 -5.79 24.78 19.15
CA GLN A 151 -4.96 25.87 19.69
C GLN A 151 -4.79 27.01 18.69
N GLU A 152 -4.97 26.77 17.39
CA GLU A 152 -4.99 27.79 16.33
C GLU A 152 -6.29 28.61 16.32
N ASP A 153 -7.39 28.08 16.86
CA ASP A 153 -8.72 28.72 16.88
C ASP A 153 -8.99 29.60 18.13
N THR A 154 -7.96 29.99 18.90
CA THR A 154 -8.12 30.93 20.03
C THR A 154 -7.79 32.35 19.58
N PRO A 155 -8.76 33.19 19.17
CA PRO A 155 -8.51 34.61 18.90
C PRO A 155 -8.19 35.32 20.22
N LEU A 156 -7.08 36.07 20.22
CA LEU A 156 -6.76 37.08 21.24
C LEU A 156 -7.66 38.31 21.08
#